data_AF-A0A434FJM5-F1
#
_entry.id   AF-A0A434FJM5-F1
#
_cell.length_a   1.000
_cell.length_b   1.000
_cell.length_c   1.000
_cell.angle_alpha   90.00
_cell.angle_beta   90.00
_cell.angle_gamma   90.00
#
_symmetry.space_group_name_H-M   'P 1'
#
loop_
_entity.id
_entity.type
_entity.pdbx_description
1 polymer ?
#
loop_
_entity_poly.entity_id
_entity_poly.type
_entity_poly.pdbx_seq_one_letter_code
_entity_poly.pdbx_strand_id
1 'polypeptide(L)'
;MQKRVVITGIGGICGLGNDAPAIWDAMRAGRSAIGPIDNPSLHDLKVKTGCEIKQLPDHGIDRKQVVSMDRFSLLAVIAAREAMRQSGLTAHADNTYRMGAIVGIGVAGFETIEENYRAILLEGRNRAAIFTVPKVMPGAAAGQVSTPHTLS
;
A
#
# COMPACT_ATOMS: atom_id res chain seq x y z
N MET A 1 22.32 13.94 -24.78
CA MET A 1 22.56 14.56 -23.46
C MET A 1 21.72 13.81 -22.43
N GLN A 2 22.31 13.30 -21.35
CA GLN A 2 21.54 12.62 -20.29
C GLN A 2 20.80 13.64 -19.43
N LYS A 3 19.54 13.33 -19.08
CA LYS A 3 18.73 14.17 -18.19
C LYS A 3 19.17 13.92 -16.73
N ARG A 4 19.35 14.99 -15.96
CA ARG A 4 19.56 14.90 -14.51
C ARG A 4 18.25 14.50 -13.83
N VAL A 5 18.33 13.59 -12.87
CA VAL A 5 17.19 13.13 -12.06
C VAL A 5 17.44 13.52 -10.61
N VAL A 6 16.40 14.00 -9.94
CA VAL A 6 16.44 14.44 -8.54
C VAL A 6 15.24 13.87 -7.78
N ILE A 7 15.38 13.73 -6.46
CA ILE A 7 14.27 13.36 -5.56
C ILE A 7 13.63 14.64 -5.06
N THR A 8 12.34 14.83 -5.33
CA THR A 8 11.57 16.01 -4.90
C THR A 8 10.62 15.71 -3.74
N GLY A 9 10.27 14.44 -3.54
CA GLY A 9 9.39 14.01 -2.46
C GLY A 9 9.63 12.55 -2.08
N ILE A 10 9.32 12.24 -0.83
CA ILE A 10 9.48 10.95 -0.16
C ILE A 10 8.20 10.71 0.64
N GLY A 11 7.75 9.47 0.66
CA GLY A 11 6.66 9.03 1.52
C GLY A 11 6.86 7.60 1.94
N GLY A 12 6.27 7.23 3.08
CA GLY A 12 6.51 5.92 3.66
C GLY A 12 5.50 5.54 4.73
N ILE A 13 5.21 4.25 4.82
CA ILE A 13 4.38 3.66 5.87
C ILE A 13 4.97 2.31 6.27
N CYS A 14 5.21 2.11 7.56
CA CYS A 14 5.69 0.83 8.11
C CYS A 14 5.37 0.75 9.62
N GLY A 15 5.80 -0.32 10.30
CA GLY A 15 5.53 -0.47 11.73
C GLY A 15 6.13 0.63 12.63
N LEU A 16 7.10 1.42 12.11
CA LEU A 16 7.73 2.52 12.86
C LEU A 16 6.94 3.84 12.76
N GLY A 17 6.08 4.00 11.77
CA GLY A 17 5.37 5.25 11.52
C GLY A 17 4.52 5.23 10.26
N ASN A 18 3.57 6.15 10.20
CA ASN A 18 2.58 6.25 9.12
C ASN A 18 2.92 7.34 8.08
N ASP A 19 4.07 7.98 8.24
CA ASP A 19 4.64 8.97 7.32
C ASP A 19 6.18 8.94 7.41
N ALA A 20 6.85 9.50 6.40
CA ALA A 20 8.31 9.51 6.31
C ALA A 20 8.99 10.24 7.49
N PRO A 21 8.52 11.41 7.97
CA PRO A 21 9.07 12.07 9.15
C PRO A 21 9.01 11.20 10.42
N ALA A 22 7.86 10.59 10.72
CA ALA A 22 7.68 9.74 11.89
C ALA A 22 8.57 8.49 11.82
N ILE A 23 8.68 7.87 10.64
CA ILE A 23 9.58 6.75 10.41
C ILE A 23 11.04 7.18 10.66
N TRP A 24 11.46 8.33 10.12
CA TRP A 24 12.80 8.87 10.33
C TRP A 24 13.12 9.14 11.79
N ASP A 25 12.20 9.80 12.51
CA ASP A 25 12.36 10.10 13.92
C ASP A 25 12.40 8.84 14.79
N ALA A 26 11.64 7.80 14.43
CA ALA A 26 11.67 6.51 15.10
C ALA A 26 13.00 5.78 14.90
N MET A 27 13.50 5.76 13.66
CA MET A 27 14.81 5.18 13.35
C MET A 27 15.93 5.91 14.09
N ARG A 28 15.93 7.25 14.08
CA ARG A 28 16.94 8.07 14.76
C ARG A 28 16.94 7.87 16.27
N ALA A 29 15.77 7.63 16.86
CA ALA A 29 15.63 7.34 18.28
C ALA A 29 15.93 5.87 18.66
N GLY A 30 16.31 5.01 17.70
CA GLY A 30 16.58 3.60 17.95
C GLY A 30 15.34 2.79 18.36
N ARG A 31 14.13 3.24 17.99
CA ARG A 31 12.90 2.53 18.31
C ARG A 31 12.77 1.28 17.43
N SER A 32 12.31 0.18 18.03
CA SER A 32 11.94 -1.03 17.30
C SER A 32 10.43 -1.12 17.18
N ALA A 33 9.93 -1.45 15.98
CA ALA A 33 8.53 -1.79 15.73
C ALA A 33 8.27 -3.31 15.80
N ILE A 34 9.30 -4.11 16.04
CA ILE A 34 9.16 -5.55 16.19
C ILE A 34 8.46 -5.84 17.52
N GLY A 35 7.37 -6.59 17.46
CA GLY A 35 6.59 -6.95 18.64
C GLY A 35 5.69 -8.15 18.39
N PRO A 36 4.79 -8.48 19.34
CA PRO A 36 3.76 -9.49 19.14
C PRO A 36 2.89 -9.15 17.93
N ILE A 37 2.57 -10.15 17.11
CA ILE A 37 1.61 -10.02 16.01
C ILE A 37 0.19 -10.03 16.61
N ASP A 38 -0.58 -8.97 16.39
CA ASP A 38 -1.96 -8.85 16.85
C ASP A 38 -2.94 -9.27 15.75
N ASN A 39 -3.05 -10.58 15.56
CA ASN A 39 -4.03 -11.17 14.66
C ASN A 39 -4.74 -12.35 15.37
N PRO A 40 -6.06 -12.25 15.65
CA PRO A 40 -6.80 -13.27 16.37
C PRO A 40 -6.95 -14.58 15.59
N SER A 41 -6.65 -14.57 14.28
CA SER A 41 -6.63 -15.75 13.41
C SER A 41 -5.24 -16.38 13.26
N LEU A 42 -4.24 -15.91 14.01
CA LEU A 42 -2.99 -16.66 14.13
C LEU A 42 -3.32 -17.96 14.87
N HIS A 43 -3.41 -19.05 14.12
CA HIS A 43 -3.49 -20.41 14.65
C HIS A 43 -2.21 -20.76 15.45
N ASP A 44 -1.93 -22.05 15.70
CA ASP A 44 -0.71 -22.53 16.37
C ASP A 44 0.59 -22.31 15.57
N LEU A 45 0.80 -21.08 15.10
CA LEU A 45 2.02 -20.62 14.47
C LEU A 45 3.13 -20.52 15.51
N LYS A 46 4.28 -21.11 15.18
CA LYS A 46 5.50 -21.05 16.00
C LYS A 46 6.03 -19.61 16.12
N VAL A 47 5.85 -18.82 15.07
CA VAL A 47 6.29 -17.41 15.03
C VAL A 47 5.12 -16.52 15.46
N LYS A 48 5.33 -15.78 16.55
CA LYS A 48 4.35 -14.85 17.12
C LYS A 48 4.84 -13.40 17.16
N THR A 49 5.99 -13.13 16.53
CA THR A 49 6.62 -11.81 16.48
C THR A 49 6.73 -11.33 15.05
N GLY A 50 6.49 -10.04 14.83
CA GLY A 50 6.47 -9.40 13.52
C GLY A 50 6.57 -7.88 13.64
N CYS A 51 6.47 -7.20 12.50
CA CYS A 51 6.51 -5.74 12.40
C CYS A 51 5.23 -5.27 11.69
N GLU A 52 4.19 -4.99 12.47
CA GLU A 52 2.88 -4.64 11.94
C GLU A 52 2.70 -3.14 11.81
N ILE A 53 2.01 -2.72 10.75
CA ILE A 53 1.37 -1.41 10.70
C ILE A 53 0.08 -1.52 11.51
N LYS A 54 0.15 -1.15 12.80
CA LYS A 54 -0.93 -1.33 13.78
C LYS A 54 -2.20 -0.57 13.44
N GLN A 55 -2.04 0.65 12.93
CA GLN A 55 -3.16 1.51 12.55
C GLN A 55 -2.80 2.26 11.28
N LEU A 56 -3.68 2.20 10.27
CA LEU A 56 -3.55 3.03 9.08
C LEU A 56 -3.87 4.50 9.41
N PRO A 57 -3.16 5.47 8.81
CA PRO A 57 -3.55 6.88 8.94
C PRO A 57 -4.90 7.09 8.26
N ASP A 58 -5.58 8.19 8.62
CA ASP A 58 -6.67 8.67 7.78
C ASP A 58 -6.09 9.06 6.42
N HIS A 59 -6.46 8.28 5.41
CA HIS A 59 -5.91 8.39 4.06
C HIS A 59 -6.83 9.15 3.11
N GLY A 60 -8.06 9.49 3.52
CA GLY A 60 -9.02 10.22 2.68
C GLY A 60 -9.26 9.58 1.31
N ILE A 61 -9.19 8.24 1.22
CA ILE A 61 -9.47 7.49 -0.02
C ILE A 61 -10.92 7.04 0.07
N ASP A 62 -11.71 7.33 -0.97
CA ASP A 62 -13.13 6.96 -1.00
C ASP A 62 -13.27 5.44 -0.85
N ARG A 63 -14.23 5.01 -0.03
CA ARG A 63 -14.54 3.60 0.20
C ARG A 63 -14.70 2.82 -1.10
N LYS A 64 -15.30 3.40 -2.14
CA LYS A 64 -15.47 2.81 -3.49
C LYS A 64 -14.13 2.49 -4.15
N GLN A 65 -13.11 3.34 -3.95
CA GLN A 65 -11.78 3.10 -4.47
C GLN A 65 -11.07 1.98 -3.69
N VAL A 66 -11.19 2.01 -2.36
CA VAL A 66 -10.59 0.99 -1.47
C VAL A 66 -11.08 -0.42 -1.81
N VAL A 67 -12.34 -0.61 -2.23
CA VAL A 67 -12.87 -1.93 -2.63
C VAL A 67 -12.04 -2.59 -3.74
N SER A 68 -11.39 -1.80 -4.59
CA SER A 68 -10.54 -2.29 -5.69
C SER A 68 -9.07 -2.50 -5.32
N MET A 69 -8.70 -2.28 -4.05
CA MET A 69 -7.32 -2.34 -3.57
C MET A 69 -7.15 -3.49 -2.56
N ASP A 70 -6.07 -4.26 -2.72
CA ASP A 70 -5.57 -5.10 -1.64
C ASP A 70 -4.71 -4.26 -0.69
N ARG A 71 -4.38 -4.77 0.50
CA ARG A 71 -3.61 -4.01 1.50
C ARG A 71 -2.29 -3.48 0.95
N PHE A 72 -1.57 -4.25 0.12
CA PHE A 72 -0.30 -3.77 -0.44
C PHE A 72 -0.47 -2.55 -1.37
N SER A 73 -1.52 -2.53 -2.21
CA SER A 73 -1.75 -1.43 -3.13
C SER A 73 -2.31 -0.21 -2.41
N LEU A 74 -3.12 -0.39 -1.37
CA LEU A 74 -3.54 0.68 -0.47
C LEU A 74 -2.33 1.36 0.21
N LEU A 75 -1.41 0.58 0.78
CA LEU A 75 -0.21 1.11 1.41
C LEU A 75 0.68 1.88 0.40
N ALA A 76 0.81 1.36 -0.82
CA ALA A 76 1.54 2.04 -1.89
C ALA A 76 0.89 3.40 -2.26
N VAL A 77 -0.43 3.46 -2.36
CA VAL A 77 -1.15 4.72 -2.61
C VAL A 77 -0.93 5.72 -1.47
N ILE A 78 -1.05 5.29 -0.21
CA ILE A 78 -0.83 6.16 0.95
C ILE A 78 0.56 6.80 0.92
N ALA A 79 1.60 5.97 0.73
CA ALA A 79 2.98 6.46 0.64
C ALA A 79 3.20 7.36 -0.59
N ALA A 80 2.60 7.02 -1.74
CA ALA A 80 2.71 7.83 -2.95
C ALA A 80 2.05 9.20 -2.80
N ARG A 81 0.88 9.30 -2.13
CA ARG A 81 0.22 10.58 -1.85
C ARG A 81 1.05 11.47 -0.94
N GLU A 82 1.72 10.90 0.06
CA GLU A 82 2.66 11.65 0.88
C GLU A 82 3.83 12.19 0.04
N ALA A 83 4.45 11.35 -0.78
CA ALA A 83 5.57 11.75 -1.63
C ALA A 83 5.16 12.85 -2.64
N MET A 84 3.99 12.69 -3.28
CA MET A 84 3.42 13.67 -4.20
C MET A 84 3.19 15.01 -3.50
N ARG A 85 2.56 14.99 -2.32
CA ARG A 85 2.35 16.21 -1.51
C ARG A 85 3.67 16.89 -1.14
N GLN A 86 4.67 16.13 -0.68
CA GLN A 86 5.97 16.70 -0.33
C GLN A 86 6.69 17.30 -1.55
N SER A 87 6.50 16.71 -2.73
CA SER A 87 7.11 17.20 -3.97
C SER A 87 6.55 18.52 -4.47
N GLY A 88 5.35 18.92 -4.03
CA GLY A 88 4.62 20.08 -4.55
C GLY A 88 4.18 19.93 -6.01
N LEU A 89 4.25 18.72 -6.58
CA LEU A 89 3.74 18.44 -7.92
C LEU A 89 2.22 18.28 -7.89
N THR A 90 1.55 18.80 -8.91
CA THR A 90 0.10 18.63 -9.11
C THR A 90 -0.16 18.10 -10.51
N ALA A 91 -0.98 17.04 -10.60
CA ALA A 91 -1.41 16.50 -11.88
C ALA A 91 -2.51 17.37 -12.50
N HIS A 92 -2.35 17.71 -13.77
CA HIS A 92 -3.32 18.39 -14.60
C HIS A 92 -3.34 17.77 -16.00
N ALA A 93 -4.38 18.05 -16.78
CA ALA A 93 -4.55 17.47 -18.13
C ALA A 93 -3.30 17.64 -19.02
N ASP A 94 -2.56 18.74 -18.84
CA ASP A 94 -1.42 19.11 -19.68
C ASP A 94 -0.07 18.50 -19.24
N ASN A 95 -0.01 17.77 -18.12
CA ASN A 95 1.24 17.16 -17.64
C ASN A 95 1.14 15.66 -17.33
N THR A 96 -0.07 15.09 -17.27
CA THR A 96 -0.29 13.68 -16.90
C THR A 96 0.41 12.69 -17.83
N TYR A 97 0.55 13.00 -19.13
CA TYR A 97 1.30 12.19 -20.09
C TYR A 97 2.82 12.14 -19.83
N ARG A 98 3.32 12.98 -18.92
CA ARG A 98 4.72 13.01 -18.46
C ARG A 98 4.90 12.45 -17.05
N MET A 99 3.82 11.99 -16.44
CA MET A 99 3.83 11.39 -15.10
C MET A 99 3.64 9.88 -15.24
N GLY A 100 4.40 9.12 -14.45
CA GLY A 100 4.30 7.67 -14.44
C GLY A 100 4.67 7.12 -13.08
N ALA A 101 4.12 5.96 -12.74
CA ALA A 101 4.44 5.24 -11.51
C ALA A 101 5.19 3.95 -11.83
N ILE A 102 6.31 3.73 -11.15
CA ILE A 102 7.04 2.47 -11.16
C ILE A 102 7.07 1.98 -9.71
N VAL A 103 6.41 0.86 -9.46
CA VAL A 103 6.27 0.31 -8.10
C VAL A 103 6.77 -1.13 -8.11
N GLY A 104 7.78 -1.43 -7.29
CA GLY A 104 8.30 -2.77 -7.08
C GLY A 104 7.52 -3.50 -5.99
N ILE A 105 7.20 -4.77 -6.21
CA ILE A 105 6.46 -5.61 -5.27
C ILE A 105 7.14 -6.98 -5.19
N GLY A 106 7.37 -7.47 -3.97
CA GLY A 106 7.84 -8.84 -3.76
C GLY A 106 6.68 -9.85 -3.74
N VAL A 107 5.61 -9.51 -3.02
CA VAL A 107 4.42 -10.36 -2.84
C VAL A 107 3.17 -9.49 -3.01
N ALA A 108 2.20 -9.96 -3.80
CA ALA A 108 0.99 -9.21 -4.13
C ALA A 108 -0.27 -10.01 -3.75
N GLY A 109 -1.26 -9.31 -3.19
CA GLY A 109 -2.64 -9.80 -3.14
C GLY A 109 -2.95 -10.91 -2.14
N PHE A 110 -2.04 -11.25 -1.23
CA PHE A 110 -2.20 -12.43 -0.39
C PHE A 110 -3.44 -12.41 0.50
N GLU A 111 -3.82 -11.24 1.01
CA GLU A 111 -5.04 -11.09 1.83
C GLU A 111 -6.28 -11.41 0.99
N THR A 112 -6.42 -10.80 -0.18
CA THR A 112 -7.51 -11.11 -1.12
C THR A 112 -7.48 -12.56 -1.59
N ILE A 113 -6.31 -13.14 -1.84
CA ILE A 113 -6.18 -14.54 -2.26
C ILE A 113 -6.71 -15.47 -1.15
N GLU A 114 -6.25 -15.28 0.08
CA GLU A 114 -6.66 -16.10 1.23
C GLU A 114 -8.16 -15.97 1.51
N GLU A 115 -8.69 -14.75 1.51
CA GLU A 115 -10.14 -14.49 1.65
C GLU A 115 -10.96 -15.25 0.61
N ASN A 116 -10.55 -15.21 -0.66
CA ASN A 116 -11.25 -15.93 -1.72
C ASN A 116 -11.14 -17.45 -1.58
N TYR A 117 -9.97 -17.97 -1.20
CA TYR A 117 -9.80 -19.40 -0.96
C TYR A 117 -10.70 -19.88 0.18
N ARG A 118 -10.75 -19.16 1.31
CA ARG A 118 -11.65 -19.45 2.43
C ARG A 118 -13.11 -19.41 1.98
N ALA A 119 -13.50 -18.35 1.27
CA ALA A 119 -14.86 -18.17 0.77
C ALA A 119 -15.34 -19.29 -0.16
N ILE A 120 -14.48 -19.76 -1.07
CA ILE A 120 -14.85 -20.80 -2.05
C ILE A 120 -14.79 -22.19 -1.42
N LEU A 121 -13.67 -22.52 -0.78
CA LEU A 121 -13.39 -23.89 -0.34
C LEU A 121 -14.06 -24.24 0.99
N LEU A 122 -14.25 -23.26 1.89
CA LEU A 122 -14.78 -23.48 3.23
C LEU A 122 -16.21 -22.98 3.37
N GLU A 123 -16.55 -21.84 2.77
CA GLU A 123 -17.89 -21.23 2.89
C GLU A 123 -18.83 -21.62 1.72
N GLY A 124 -18.34 -22.34 0.71
CA GLY A 124 -19.15 -22.85 -0.39
C GLY A 124 -19.60 -21.79 -1.41
N ARG A 125 -18.91 -20.64 -1.52
CA ARG A 125 -19.19 -19.69 -2.61
C ARG A 125 -18.89 -20.31 -3.96
N ASN A 126 -19.80 -20.10 -4.91
CA ASN A 126 -19.69 -20.64 -6.26
C ASN A 126 -18.72 -19.87 -7.18
N ARG A 127 -18.18 -18.73 -6.74
CA ARG A 127 -17.21 -17.92 -7.49
C ARG A 127 -16.39 -17.00 -6.59
N ALA A 128 -15.24 -16.57 -7.10
CA ALA A 128 -14.43 -15.51 -6.51
C ALA A 128 -15.12 -14.14 -6.58
N ALA A 129 -14.72 -13.22 -5.72
CA ALA A 129 -15.18 -11.84 -5.78
C ALA A 129 -14.74 -11.15 -7.09
N ILE A 130 -15.56 -10.24 -7.63
CA ILE A 130 -15.33 -9.60 -8.94
C ILE A 130 -13.98 -8.85 -8.98
N PHE A 131 -13.58 -8.21 -7.88
CA PHE A 131 -12.33 -7.45 -7.79
C PHE A 131 -11.11 -8.30 -7.44
N THR A 132 -11.23 -9.61 -7.31
CA THR A 132 -10.12 -10.49 -6.94
C THR A 132 -8.93 -10.32 -7.89
N VAL A 133 -9.14 -10.44 -9.20
CA VAL A 133 -8.05 -10.33 -10.18
C VAL A 133 -7.39 -8.94 -10.14
N PRO A 134 -8.14 -7.82 -10.22
CA PRO A 134 -7.55 -6.48 -10.08
C PRO A 134 -6.78 -6.26 -8.77
N LYS A 135 -7.24 -6.83 -7.65
CA LYS A 135 -6.61 -6.66 -6.34
C LYS A 135 -5.28 -7.43 -6.23
N VAL A 136 -5.18 -8.61 -6.84
CA VAL A 136 -4.03 -9.51 -6.64
C VAL A 136 -2.89 -9.33 -7.64
N MET A 137 -3.17 -8.70 -8.77
CA MET A 137 -2.16 -8.49 -9.81
C MET A 137 -0.96 -7.68 -9.28
N PRO A 138 0.28 -8.07 -9.57
CA PRO A 138 1.45 -7.27 -9.21
C PRO A 138 1.38 -5.84 -9.76
N GLY A 139 0.79 -5.63 -10.95
CA GLY A 139 0.60 -4.28 -11.51
C GLY A 139 -0.39 -3.40 -10.73
N ALA A 140 -1.15 -3.94 -9.78
CA ALA A 140 -2.23 -3.22 -9.12
C ALA A 140 -1.74 -1.99 -8.35
N ALA A 141 -0.61 -2.07 -7.63
CA ALA A 141 -0.10 -0.91 -6.90
C ALA A 141 0.29 0.23 -7.86
N ALA A 142 1.02 -0.07 -8.93
CA ALA A 142 1.39 0.93 -9.92
C ALA A 142 0.14 1.52 -10.62
N GLY A 143 -0.83 0.68 -10.96
CA GLY A 143 -2.10 1.13 -11.54
C GLY A 143 -2.89 2.05 -10.61
N GLN A 144 -3.01 1.69 -9.34
CA GLN A 144 -3.70 2.50 -8.34
C GLN A 144 -2.98 3.82 -8.06
N VAL A 145 -1.64 3.80 -7.94
CA VAL A 145 -0.81 5.01 -7.79
C VAL A 145 -0.91 5.94 -8.99
N SER A 146 -1.08 5.40 -10.20
CA SER A 146 -1.20 6.19 -11.43
C SER A 146 -2.57 6.85 -11.62
N THR A 147 -3.53 6.57 -10.74
CA THR A 147 -4.87 7.17 -10.87
C THR A 147 -4.81 8.69 -10.63
N PRO A 148 -5.60 9.49 -11.37
CA PRO A 148 -5.63 10.94 -11.17
C PRO A 148 -5.88 11.37 -9.72
N HIS A 149 -6.70 10.62 -8.97
CA HIS A 149 -6.99 10.89 -7.56
C HIS A 149 -5.79 10.73 -6.62
N THR A 150 -4.78 9.97 -7.03
CA THR A 150 -3.54 9.77 -6.26
C THR A 150 -2.47 10.79 -6.66
N LEU A 151 -2.47 11.21 -7.93
CA LEU A 151 -1.49 12.16 -8.49
C LEU A 151 -1.94 13.64 -8.41
N SER A 152 -3.20 13.90 -8.04
CA SER A 152 -3.75 15.24 -7.79
C SER A 152 -3.78 15.54 -6.30
#